data_AF-N1J8S8-F1
#
_entry.id   AF-N1J8S8-F1
#
_cell.length_a   1.000
_cell.length_b   1.000
_cell.length_c   1.000
_cell.angle_alpha   90.00
_cell.angle_beta   90.00
_cell.angle_gamma   90.00
#
_symmetry.space_group_name_H-M   'P 1'
#
loop_
_entity.id
_entity.type
_entity.pdbx_description
1 polymer ?
#
loop_
_entity_poly.entity_id
_entity_poly.type
_entity_poly.pdbx_seq_one_letter_code
_entity_poly.pdbx_strand_id
1 'polypeptide(L)'
;MEISAIIDCLPPKTDYLTYLTILESHLAPEILPELNKILQDPELTQNIGWDLVHNLLQFSGAEPCLTTIARLGNPREVILKVTEALQLLRLNAEDNESNHSEDNGPTVSEKFCILIRLLSILHPRIKTKYPSRFLSTSLKSILASYQPTTPATLALIAFLHAVSGEKRPSLPERTSDPPTPIKDHSSGSSSAPDPEAQDEEPEEAAIQIKLLQSFITHILEEYINKNPLEWAARLHEFTHPNKLVAGRSQSEAFRNEVELQLRDNVVGQLVVYLQLSGYGTLFDACYDKTLHASESDSADNYPCSPADIPLAKVGALFLITSYIFSSVVFQSKLPQPELDIFPGHAKLLKNFIGVDGASGTGEEEISVIDAILAIGLWLESNNRFVAEPLKDVDFFEQLQSLSLLSAHTPSSSLRYAAHSLCSSILHAHPTDRVRLIFISDTLENCPYEALKASAVSWLKEEISNATDRNSENLFSSRVAMAATQPYLFLDMSSLVEAEGSELLHEIMHSIVFHMAVLNFLIFLCGQKYSQVVPVGMLTTAKEIYLKPLQACQERALVLAPEIEGDDILIDLQLLENRIRTCACHIEKSEAQKEDQR
;
A
#
# COMPACT_ATOMS: atom_id res chain seq x y z
N MET A 1 -30.06 10.06 46.94
CA MET A 1 -31.40 10.64 46.70
C MET A 1 -31.83 10.46 45.24
N GLU A 2 -30.88 10.39 44.30
CA GLU A 2 -31.15 10.26 42.86
C GLU A 2 -31.64 8.87 42.43
N ILE A 3 -31.05 7.78 42.92
CA ILE A 3 -31.41 6.40 42.53
C ILE A 3 -32.83 6.00 42.99
N SER A 4 -33.28 6.49 44.16
CA SER A 4 -34.62 6.20 44.67
C SER A 4 -35.71 6.72 43.75
N ALA A 5 -35.51 7.90 43.13
CA ALA A 5 -36.48 8.47 42.19
C ALA A 5 -36.62 7.61 40.93
N ILE A 6 -35.51 7.08 40.39
CA ILE A 6 -35.51 6.19 39.22
C ILE A 6 -36.27 4.89 39.55
N ILE A 7 -35.98 4.26 40.69
CA ILE A 7 -36.64 3.01 41.10
C ILE A 7 -38.13 3.23 41.39
N ASP A 8 -38.48 4.35 42.04
CA ASP A 8 -39.86 4.63 42.43
C ASP A 8 -40.77 4.93 41.24
N CYS A 9 -40.21 5.36 40.10
CA CYS A 9 -40.94 5.67 38.88
C CYS A 9 -41.01 4.51 37.85
N LEU A 10 -40.46 3.31 38.16
CA LEU A 10 -40.47 2.18 37.22
C LEU A 10 -41.88 1.81 36.70
N PRO A 11 -42.04 1.48 35.40
CA PRO A 11 -43.29 0.95 34.87
C PRO A 11 -43.76 -0.29 35.68
N PRO A 12 -45.07 -0.44 35.96
CA PRO A 12 -46.21 0.31 35.39
C PRO A 12 -46.59 1.59 36.14
N LYS A 13 -45.78 2.08 37.10
CA LYS A 13 -46.15 3.26 37.91
C LYS A 13 -46.15 4.56 37.10
N THR A 14 -45.30 4.64 36.08
CA THR A 14 -45.30 5.68 35.05
C THR A 14 -45.28 5.01 33.67
N ASP A 15 -45.65 5.76 32.63
CA ASP A 15 -45.50 5.31 31.25
C ASP A 15 -44.03 5.38 30.80
N TYR A 16 -43.68 4.60 29.78
CA TYR A 16 -42.29 4.44 29.32
C TYR A 16 -41.63 5.78 28.92
N LEU A 17 -42.37 6.70 28.30
CA LEU A 17 -41.83 8.00 27.88
C LEU A 17 -41.50 8.88 29.09
N THR A 18 -42.44 9.01 30.04
CA THR A 18 -42.18 9.75 31.28
C THR A 18 -41.02 9.15 32.07
N TYR A 19 -40.93 7.82 32.13
CA TYR A 19 -39.81 7.13 32.78
C TYR A 19 -38.47 7.44 32.09
N LEU A 20 -38.42 7.43 30.76
CA LEU A 20 -37.23 7.76 29.98
C LEU A 20 -36.77 9.20 30.25
N THR A 21 -37.67 10.18 30.22
CA THR A 21 -37.31 11.58 30.50
C THR A 21 -36.74 11.77 31.92
N ILE A 22 -37.32 11.10 32.92
CA ILE A 22 -36.80 11.11 34.29
C ILE A 22 -35.40 10.49 34.32
N LEU A 23 -35.23 9.34 33.68
CA LEU A 23 -33.96 8.63 33.62
C LEU A 23 -32.86 9.46 32.95
N GLU A 24 -33.15 10.10 31.82
CA GLU A 24 -32.21 10.98 31.11
C GLU A 24 -31.80 12.20 31.95
N SER A 25 -32.74 12.81 32.67
CA SER A 25 -32.45 13.97 33.53
C SER A 25 -31.55 13.65 34.73
N HIS A 26 -31.47 12.37 35.10
CA HIS A 26 -30.67 11.89 36.22
C HIS A 26 -29.45 11.06 35.78
N LEU A 27 -29.15 10.99 34.47
CA LEU A 27 -28.06 10.15 33.98
C LEU A 27 -26.69 10.72 34.38
N ALA A 28 -25.95 9.96 35.19
CA ALA A 28 -24.61 10.31 35.67
C ALA A 28 -23.73 9.05 35.82
N PRO A 29 -22.39 9.18 35.79
CA PRO A 29 -21.47 8.04 35.91
C PRO A 29 -21.73 7.16 37.15
N GLU A 30 -22.12 7.76 38.27
CA GLU A 30 -22.35 7.07 39.55
C GLU A 30 -23.54 6.11 39.51
N ILE A 31 -24.49 6.33 38.60
CA ILE A 31 -25.74 5.56 38.50
C ILE A 31 -25.60 4.37 37.54
N LEU A 32 -24.58 4.34 36.68
CA LEU A 32 -24.39 3.31 35.65
C LEU A 32 -24.46 1.86 36.19
N PRO A 33 -23.87 1.49 37.35
CA PRO A 33 -23.97 0.13 37.86
C PRO A 33 -25.40 -0.28 38.18
N GLU A 34 -26.19 0.63 38.76
CA GLU A 34 -27.58 0.32 39.15
C GLU A 34 -28.52 0.43 37.97
N LEU A 35 -28.25 1.34 37.04
CA LEU A 35 -28.92 1.37 35.75
C LEU A 35 -28.73 0.05 35.00
N ASN A 36 -27.52 -0.52 34.99
CA ASN A 36 -27.29 -1.81 34.34
C ASN A 36 -28.10 -2.95 34.98
N LYS A 37 -28.38 -2.89 36.29
CA LYS A 37 -29.26 -3.86 36.97
C LYS A 37 -30.72 -3.68 36.53
N ILE A 38 -31.18 -2.43 36.41
CA ILE A 38 -32.53 -2.11 35.94
C ILE A 38 -32.72 -2.58 34.50
N LEU A 39 -31.73 -2.33 33.62
CA LEU A 39 -31.74 -2.76 32.22
C LEU A 39 -31.64 -4.29 32.04
N GLN A 40 -31.47 -5.09 33.10
CA GLN A 40 -31.56 -6.55 32.95
C GLN A 40 -33.01 -7.02 32.73
N ASP A 41 -34.01 -6.17 32.95
CA ASP A 41 -35.41 -6.47 32.62
C ASP A 41 -35.62 -6.40 31.09
N PRO A 42 -35.93 -7.53 30.42
CA PRO A 42 -36.12 -7.55 28.97
C PRO A 42 -37.30 -6.70 28.50
N GLU A 43 -38.42 -6.68 29.24
CA GLU A 43 -39.62 -5.95 28.80
C GLU A 43 -39.38 -4.44 28.84
N LEU A 44 -38.77 -3.95 29.91
CA LEU A 44 -38.37 -2.54 30.02
C LEU A 44 -37.35 -2.18 28.94
N THR A 45 -36.29 -2.96 28.81
CA THR A 45 -35.16 -2.65 27.91
C THR A 45 -35.55 -2.71 26.44
N GLN A 46 -36.50 -3.58 26.07
CA GLN A 46 -37.05 -3.64 24.72
C GLN A 46 -37.77 -2.34 24.33
N ASN A 47 -38.41 -1.67 25.29
CA ASN A 47 -39.19 -0.45 25.04
C ASN A 47 -38.35 0.83 25.08
N ILE A 48 -37.41 0.96 26.02
CA ILE A 48 -36.67 2.22 26.26
C ILE A 48 -35.17 2.16 25.97
N GLY A 49 -34.60 0.97 25.75
CA GLY A 49 -33.14 0.80 25.73
C GLY A 49 -32.45 1.49 24.55
N TRP A 50 -33.11 1.58 23.38
CA TRP A 50 -32.55 2.13 22.15
C TRP A 50 -32.38 3.66 22.21
N ASP A 51 -33.28 4.39 22.90
CA ASP A 51 -33.16 5.83 23.09
C ASP A 51 -31.92 6.21 23.94
N LEU A 52 -31.53 5.35 24.86
CA LEU A 52 -30.42 5.60 25.78
C LEU A 52 -29.03 5.48 25.14
N VAL A 53 -28.92 4.92 23.92
CA VAL A 53 -27.63 4.61 23.28
C VAL A 53 -26.74 5.84 23.14
N HIS A 54 -27.28 6.95 22.63
CA HIS A 54 -26.52 8.19 22.40
C HIS A 54 -26.03 8.83 23.71
N ASN A 55 -26.89 8.83 24.72
CA ASN A 55 -26.61 9.42 26.02
C ASN A 55 -25.55 8.60 26.76
N LEU A 56 -25.72 7.27 26.79
CA LEU A 56 -24.77 6.36 27.44
C LEU A 56 -23.39 6.36 26.79
N LEU A 57 -23.31 6.56 25.47
CA LEU A 57 -22.03 6.63 24.74
C LEU A 57 -21.13 7.79 25.21
N GLN A 58 -21.67 8.82 25.86
CA GLN A 58 -20.88 9.95 26.37
C GLN A 58 -20.16 9.63 27.68
N PHE A 59 -20.52 8.54 28.37
CA PHE A 59 -19.99 8.24 29.70
C PHE A 59 -18.97 7.10 29.69
N SER A 60 -17.80 7.35 30.28
CA SER A 60 -16.79 6.34 30.54
C SER A 60 -17.34 5.25 31.48
N GLY A 61 -17.21 3.98 31.10
CA GLY A 61 -17.72 2.85 31.88
C GLY A 61 -19.18 2.47 31.61
N ALA A 62 -19.87 3.10 30.66
CA ALA A 62 -21.24 2.74 30.26
C ALA A 62 -21.33 1.48 29.36
N GLU A 63 -20.20 0.89 28.96
CA GLU A 63 -20.13 -0.31 28.12
C GLU A 63 -21.00 -1.48 28.62
N PRO A 64 -21.09 -1.79 29.94
CA PRO A 64 -21.99 -2.83 30.43
C PRO A 64 -23.46 -2.53 30.17
N CYS A 65 -23.91 -1.29 30.36
CA CYS A 65 -25.29 -0.86 30.06
C CYS A 65 -25.58 -1.01 28.57
N LEU A 66 -24.68 -0.51 27.72
CA LEU A 66 -24.79 -0.60 26.26
C LEU A 66 -24.82 -2.06 25.78
N THR A 67 -23.99 -2.92 26.36
CA THR A 67 -23.97 -4.36 26.08
C THR A 67 -25.28 -5.03 26.48
N THR A 68 -25.85 -4.65 27.63
CA THR A 68 -27.17 -5.13 28.07
C THR A 68 -28.27 -4.69 27.11
N ILE A 69 -28.27 -3.43 26.67
CA ILE A 69 -29.19 -2.91 25.64
C ILE A 69 -29.04 -3.69 24.34
N ALA A 70 -27.82 -3.95 23.88
CA ALA A 70 -27.60 -4.74 22.67
C ALA A 70 -28.04 -6.21 22.79
N ARG A 71 -28.12 -6.76 24.01
CA ARG A 71 -28.57 -8.14 24.26
C ARG A 71 -30.08 -8.28 24.47
N LEU A 72 -30.73 -7.29 25.08
CA LEU A 72 -32.12 -7.37 25.53
C LEU A 72 -33.06 -6.39 24.82
N GLY A 73 -32.54 -5.30 24.26
CA GLY A 73 -33.31 -4.31 23.52
C GLY A 73 -33.84 -4.84 22.18
N ASN A 74 -34.76 -4.08 21.57
CA ASN A 74 -35.26 -4.33 20.22
C ASN A 74 -34.09 -4.21 19.22
N PRO A 75 -33.67 -5.30 18.57
CA PRO A 75 -32.46 -5.29 17.73
C PRO A 75 -32.57 -4.32 16.55
N ARG A 76 -33.77 -4.11 15.99
CA ARG A 76 -33.98 -3.22 14.84
C ARG A 76 -33.70 -1.76 15.21
N GLU A 77 -34.35 -1.29 16.27
CA GLU A 77 -34.20 0.10 16.76
C GLU A 77 -32.78 0.36 17.27
N VAL A 78 -32.19 -0.61 17.98
CA VAL A 78 -30.82 -0.45 18.49
C VAL A 78 -29.82 -0.39 17.33
N ILE A 79 -29.96 -1.20 16.26
CA ILE A 79 -29.08 -1.09 15.07
C ILE A 79 -29.19 0.30 14.43
N LEU A 80 -30.41 0.83 14.28
CA LEU A 80 -30.62 2.16 13.71
C LEU A 80 -29.96 3.24 14.57
N LYS A 81 -30.13 3.18 15.89
CA LYS A 81 -29.50 4.14 16.82
C LYS A 81 -27.98 4.03 16.88
N VAL A 82 -27.43 2.83 16.80
CA VAL A 82 -25.98 2.61 16.72
C VAL A 82 -25.42 3.15 15.39
N THR A 83 -26.17 2.97 14.30
CA THR A 83 -25.81 3.49 12.97
C THR A 83 -25.85 5.02 12.93
N GLU A 84 -26.87 5.64 13.56
CA GLU A 84 -26.97 7.09 13.75
C GLU A 84 -25.78 7.63 14.56
N ALA A 85 -25.43 6.94 15.66
CA ALA A 85 -24.29 7.32 16.48
C ALA A 85 -22.96 7.26 15.70
N LEU A 86 -22.75 6.27 14.83
CA LEU A 86 -21.57 6.19 13.95
C LEU A 86 -21.51 7.39 12.98
N GLN A 87 -22.64 7.80 12.41
CA GLN A 87 -22.70 8.98 11.53
C GLN A 87 -22.38 10.27 12.27
N LEU A 88 -22.83 10.40 13.53
CA LEU A 88 -22.50 11.55 14.37
C LEU A 88 -21.01 11.59 14.74
N LEU A 89 -20.35 10.43 14.94
CA LEU A 89 -18.90 10.40 15.18
C LEU A 89 -18.12 10.98 14.00
N ARG A 90 -18.56 10.73 12.77
CA ARG A 90 -17.96 11.31 11.56
C ARG A 90 -18.06 12.84 11.56
N LEU A 91 -19.26 13.39 11.73
CA LEU A 91 -19.49 14.85 11.71
C LEU A 91 -18.63 15.56 12.77
N ASN A 92 -18.56 14.99 13.96
CA ASN A 92 -17.74 15.54 15.04
C ASN A 92 -16.23 15.45 14.78
N ALA A 93 -15.76 14.51 13.95
CA ALA A 93 -14.35 14.43 13.56
C ALA A 93 -13.97 15.50 12.52
N GLU A 94 -14.90 15.86 11.63
CA GLU A 94 -14.71 16.89 10.60
C GLU A 94 -14.68 18.33 11.20
N ASP A 95 -15.39 18.57 12.31
CA ASP A 95 -15.47 19.89 12.97
C ASP A 95 -14.37 20.17 14.03
N ASN A 96 -13.60 19.17 14.45
CA ASN A 96 -12.69 19.26 15.61
C ASN A 96 -11.18 19.30 15.26
N GLU A 97 -10.76 20.10 14.29
CA GLU A 97 -9.34 20.46 14.11
C GLU A 97 -8.82 21.48 15.15
N SER A 98 -9.62 21.93 16.13
CA SER A 98 -9.23 23.07 16.97
C SER A 98 -9.68 23.09 18.44
N ASN A 99 -10.05 21.96 19.07
CA ASN A 99 -10.34 21.95 20.52
C ASN A 99 -9.75 20.74 21.25
N HIS A 100 -8.56 20.93 21.82
CA HIS A 100 -8.11 20.14 22.97
C HIS A 100 -8.88 20.60 24.21
N SER A 101 -10.04 20.00 24.47
CA SER A 101 -10.65 20.04 25.80
C SER A 101 -10.43 18.71 26.50
N GLU A 102 -9.90 18.77 27.73
CA GLU A 102 -9.82 17.67 28.70
C GLU A 102 -11.24 17.20 29.09
N ASP A 103 -11.93 16.50 28.20
CA ASP A 103 -13.20 15.87 28.51
C ASP A 103 -12.94 14.46 29.07
N ASN A 104 -13.48 14.16 30.26
CA ASN A 104 -13.30 12.87 30.96
C ASN A 104 -14.10 11.69 30.30
N GLY A 105 -14.64 11.91 29.11
CA GLY A 105 -15.42 10.95 28.34
C GLY A 105 -14.58 10.03 27.44
N PRO A 106 -15.19 8.98 26.86
CA PRO A 106 -14.49 8.08 25.94
C PRO A 106 -14.10 8.83 24.65
N THR A 107 -12.93 8.50 24.12
CA THR A 107 -12.41 9.05 22.86
C THR A 107 -13.28 8.63 21.67
N VAL A 108 -13.18 9.34 20.54
CA VAL A 108 -13.89 8.99 19.29
C VAL A 108 -13.57 7.54 18.87
N SER A 109 -12.32 7.11 18.99
CA SER A 109 -11.89 5.74 18.66
C SER A 109 -12.51 4.69 19.60
N GLU A 110 -12.60 4.98 20.91
CA GLU A 110 -13.26 4.10 21.88
C GLU A 110 -14.76 4.01 21.61
N LYS A 111 -15.42 5.15 21.35
CA LYS A 111 -16.85 5.20 20.98
C LYS A 111 -17.10 4.35 19.73
N PHE A 112 -16.27 4.48 18.70
CA PHE A 112 -16.35 3.65 17.50
C PHE A 112 -16.23 2.16 17.84
N CYS A 113 -15.20 1.75 18.59
CA CYS A 113 -14.99 0.35 18.98
C CYS A 113 -16.17 -0.23 19.77
N ILE A 114 -16.77 0.55 20.68
CA ILE A 114 -17.97 0.16 21.44
C ILE A 114 -19.12 -0.09 20.47
N LEU A 115 -19.42 0.84 19.57
CA LEU A 115 -20.52 0.73 18.61
C LEU A 115 -20.38 -0.51 17.71
N ILE A 116 -19.18 -0.81 17.21
CA ILE A 116 -18.90 -2.03 16.45
C ILE A 116 -19.16 -3.31 17.28
N ARG A 117 -18.77 -3.30 18.57
CA ARG A 117 -19.03 -4.43 19.47
C ARG A 117 -20.53 -4.62 19.74
N LEU A 118 -21.32 -3.54 19.79
CA LEU A 118 -22.78 -3.65 19.86
C LEU A 118 -23.34 -4.27 18.58
N LEU A 119 -22.89 -3.82 17.40
CA LEU A 119 -23.30 -4.40 16.11
C LEU A 119 -22.96 -5.90 16.01
N SER A 120 -21.85 -6.33 16.61
CA SER A 120 -21.45 -7.74 16.68
C SER A 120 -22.45 -8.61 17.45
N ILE A 121 -23.19 -8.02 18.39
CA ILE A 121 -24.24 -8.72 19.15
C ILE A 121 -25.59 -8.64 18.41
N LEU A 122 -25.86 -7.51 17.75
CA LEU A 122 -27.17 -7.20 17.16
C LEU A 122 -27.42 -7.86 15.81
N HIS A 123 -26.44 -7.87 14.91
CA HIS A 123 -26.59 -8.46 13.57
C HIS A 123 -26.86 -9.98 13.59
N PRO A 124 -26.28 -10.77 14.50
CA PRO A 124 -26.69 -12.17 14.66
C PRO A 124 -28.08 -12.36 15.29
N ARG A 125 -28.65 -11.33 15.94
CA ARG A 125 -29.96 -11.39 16.60
C ARG A 125 -31.11 -11.05 15.66
N ILE A 126 -30.92 -10.09 14.75
CA ILE A 126 -31.98 -9.59 13.87
C ILE A 126 -32.43 -10.68 12.87
N LYS A 127 -33.73 -10.89 12.77
CA LYS A 127 -34.37 -11.83 11.85
C LYS A 127 -35.43 -11.11 11.06
N THR A 128 -35.09 -10.70 9.85
CA THR A 128 -35.98 -9.92 8.97
C THR A 128 -36.09 -10.58 7.61
N LYS A 129 -37.05 -10.15 6.81
CA LYS A 129 -37.16 -10.60 5.42
C LYS A 129 -35.92 -10.25 4.57
N TYR A 130 -35.30 -9.10 4.84
CA TYR A 130 -34.19 -8.52 4.08
C TYR A 130 -33.05 -8.04 5.00
N PRO A 131 -32.34 -8.96 5.69
CA PRO A 131 -31.24 -8.61 6.60
C PRO A 131 -30.10 -7.85 5.91
N SER A 132 -29.87 -8.06 4.61
CA SER A 132 -28.91 -7.31 3.80
C SER A 132 -29.10 -5.79 3.85
N ARG A 133 -30.33 -5.30 4.06
CA ARG A 133 -30.60 -3.85 4.17
C ARG A 133 -30.02 -3.27 5.45
N PHE A 134 -30.27 -3.91 6.60
CA PHE A 134 -29.67 -3.51 7.87
C PHE A 134 -28.15 -3.61 7.82
N LEU A 135 -27.64 -4.70 7.23
CA LEU A 135 -26.20 -4.89 7.05
C LEU A 135 -25.61 -3.78 6.18
N SER A 136 -26.17 -3.52 4.99
CA SER A 136 -25.69 -2.48 4.08
C SER A 136 -25.66 -1.10 4.76
N THR A 137 -26.70 -0.74 5.51
CA THR A 137 -26.74 0.56 6.20
C THR A 137 -25.67 0.65 7.28
N SER A 138 -25.50 -0.41 8.09
CA SER A 138 -24.42 -0.46 9.07
C SER A 138 -23.03 -0.39 8.42
N LEU A 139 -22.76 -1.20 7.38
CA LEU A 139 -21.46 -1.21 6.70
C LEU A 139 -21.11 0.15 6.10
N LYS A 140 -22.07 0.85 5.48
CA LYS A 140 -21.87 2.21 4.95
C LYS A 140 -21.50 3.20 6.06
N SER A 141 -22.22 3.18 7.18
CA SER A 141 -21.91 4.07 8.31
C SER A 141 -20.59 3.73 8.99
N ILE A 142 -20.22 2.45 9.03
CA ILE A 142 -18.91 2.02 9.52
C ILE A 142 -17.81 2.55 8.60
N LEU A 143 -17.89 2.33 7.28
CA LEU A 143 -16.90 2.84 6.33
C LEU A 143 -16.73 4.35 6.45
N ALA A 144 -17.84 5.09 6.53
CA ALA A 144 -17.81 6.55 6.61
C ALA A 144 -17.22 7.10 7.92
N SER A 145 -17.15 6.30 8.98
CA SER A 145 -16.64 6.71 10.30
C SER A 145 -15.37 5.97 10.72
N TYR A 146 -14.85 5.11 9.85
CA TYR A 146 -13.69 4.29 10.14
C TYR A 146 -12.44 5.15 10.23
N GLN A 147 -11.59 4.83 11.21
CA GLN A 147 -10.25 5.35 11.32
C GLN A 147 -9.29 4.15 11.37
N PRO A 148 -8.29 4.05 10.47
CA PRO A 148 -7.46 2.86 10.28
C PRO A 148 -6.42 2.64 11.40
N THR A 149 -6.93 2.46 12.61
CA THR A 149 -6.17 2.14 13.83
C THR A 149 -6.33 0.67 14.16
N THR A 150 -5.29 0.04 14.70
CA THR A 150 -5.31 -1.39 15.08
C THR A 150 -6.51 -1.77 15.96
N PRO A 151 -6.89 -1.01 17.02
CA PRO A 151 -8.05 -1.34 17.83
C PRO A 151 -9.37 -1.31 17.04
N ALA A 152 -9.57 -0.30 16.19
CA ALA A 152 -10.75 -0.19 15.35
C ALA A 152 -10.85 -1.36 14.36
N THR A 153 -9.75 -1.71 13.69
CA THR A 153 -9.73 -2.84 12.74
C THR A 153 -9.94 -4.18 13.42
N LEU A 154 -9.40 -4.39 14.64
CA LEU A 154 -9.65 -5.60 15.42
C LEU A 154 -11.11 -5.71 15.87
N ALA A 155 -11.75 -4.59 16.23
CA ALA A 155 -13.19 -4.57 16.51
C ALA A 155 -14.00 -4.94 15.26
N LEU A 156 -13.61 -4.44 14.08
CA LEU A 156 -14.24 -4.83 12.82
C LEU A 156 -14.05 -6.31 12.49
N ILE A 157 -12.85 -6.88 12.71
CA ILE A 157 -12.62 -8.32 12.55
C ILE A 157 -13.55 -9.12 13.47
N ALA A 158 -13.69 -8.71 14.74
CA ALA A 158 -14.62 -9.36 15.65
C ALA A 158 -16.09 -9.27 15.18
N PHE A 159 -16.49 -8.14 14.62
CA PHE A 159 -17.80 -7.94 13.99
C PHE A 159 -17.99 -8.87 12.79
N LEU A 160 -17.01 -8.97 11.89
CA LEU A 160 -17.04 -9.86 10.73
C LEU A 160 -17.18 -11.33 11.16
N HIS A 161 -16.51 -11.76 12.25
CA HIS A 161 -16.66 -13.11 12.82
C HIS A 161 -18.08 -13.34 13.28
N ALA A 162 -18.66 -12.36 13.98
CA ALA A 162 -20.01 -12.49 14.52
C ALA A 162 -21.06 -12.59 13.40
N VAL A 163 -20.96 -11.76 12.36
CA VAL A 163 -21.92 -11.73 11.24
C VAL A 163 -21.78 -12.94 10.32
N SER A 164 -20.56 -13.40 10.06
CA SER A 164 -20.33 -14.55 9.15
C SER A 164 -20.75 -15.90 9.73
N GLY A 165 -21.00 -15.98 11.05
CA GLY A 165 -21.44 -17.22 11.71
C GLY A 165 -20.38 -18.33 11.81
N GLU A 166 -19.16 -18.09 11.33
CA GLU A 166 -18.05 -19.04 11.44
C GLU A 166 -17.55 -19.10 12.89
N LYS A 167 -17.86 -20.22 13.56
CA LYS A 167 -17.21 -20.58 14.83
C LYS A 167 -15.73 -20.78 14.55
N ARG A 168 -14.89 -20.03 15.28
CA ARG A 168 -13.42 -20.13 15.32
C ARG A 168 -12.96 -21.56 14.98
N PRO A 169 -12.07 -21.79 14.00
CA PRO A 169 -11.39 -23.07 13.90
C PRO A 169 -10.72 -23.31 15.26
N SER A 170 -11.08 -24.41 15.92
CA SER A 170 -10.44 -24.82 17.17
C SER A 170 -8.93 -24.87 16.92
N LEU A 171 -8.17 -24.06 17.67
CA LEU A 171 -6.71 -24.05 17.62
C LEU A 171 -6.19 -25.50 17.75
N PRO A 172 -5.11 -25.90 17.07
CA PRO A 172 -4.54 -27.23 17.24
C PRO A 172 -4.15 -27.41 18.71
N GLU A 173 -4.70 -28.43 19.36
CA GLU A 173 -4.38 -28.76 20.74
C GLU A 173 -2.88 -29.00 20.88
N ARG A 174 -2.20 -28.15 21.64
CA ARG A 174 -0.86 -28.46 22.15
C ARG A 174 -1.02 -29.54 23.21
N THR A 175 -0.47 -30.72 22.93
CA THR A 175 -0.18 -31.78 23.91
C THR A 175 0.42 -31.20 25.19
N SER A 176 -0.31 -31.27 26.30
CA SER A 176 -0.10 -32.22 27.42
C SER A 176 -0.69 -31.67 28.71
N ASP A 177 -1.82 -32.25 29.17
CA ASP A 177 -2.11 -32.63 30.57
C ASP A 177 -3.50 -33.30 30.65
N PRO A 178 -3.74 -34.22 31.62
CA PRO A 178 -4.92 -35.08 31.63
C PRO A 178 -6.22 -34.33 31.98
N PRO A 179 -7.38 -34.79 31.51
CA PRO A 179 -8.63 -34.04 31.56
C PRO A 179 -9.24 -34.08 32.97
N THR A 180 -9.22 -32.95 33.66
CA THR A 180 -10.23 -32.63 34.66
C THR A 180 -11.53 -32.27 33.93
N PRO A 181 -12.69 -32.86 34.29
CA PRO A 181 -13.95 -32.48 33.68
C PRO A 181 -14.34 -31.11 34.22
N ILE A 182 -13.89 -30.06 33.53
CA ILE A 182 -14.45 -28.73 33.67
C ILE A 182 -15.86 -28.84 33.08
N LYS A 183 -16.85 -28.84 33.96
CA LYS A 183 -18.23 -28.55 33.57
C LYS A 183 -18.20 -27.26 32.77
N ASP A 184 -18.65 -27.33 31.52
CA ASP A 184 -19.03 -26.17 30.72
C ASP A 184 -20.05 -25.35 31.51
N HIS A 185 -19.55 -24.42 32.32
CA HIS A 185 -20.28 -23.25 32.73
C HIS A 185 -20.25 -22.29 31.54
N SER A 186 -21.05 -22.61 30.52
CA SER A 186 -21.58 -21.59 29.62
C SER A 186 -22.49 -20.67 30.44
N SER A 187 -21.91 -19.79 31.27
CA SER A 187 -22.58 -18.60 31.76
C SER A 187 -22.64 -17.56 30.64
N GLY A 188 -23.13 -17.98 29.47
CA GLY A 188 -23.56 -17.09 28.40
C GLY A 188 -24.95 -16.63 28.78
N SER A 189 -25.04 -15.45 29.37
CA SER A 189 -26.29 -14.77 29.59
C SER A 189 -27.05 -14.70 28.25
N SER A 190 -28.19 -15.40 28.16
CA SER A 190 -28.93 -15.56 26.91
C SER A 190 -29.36 -14.20 26.35
N SER A 191 -29.13 -13.96 25.06
CA SER A 191 -29.71 -12.79 24.36
C SER A 191 -31.19 -13.02 24.12
N ALA A 192 -31.99 -11.95 24.18
CA ALA A 192 -33.41 -12.04 23.87
C ALA A 192 -33.61 -12.30 22.35
N PRO A 193 -34.62 -13.08 21.95
CA PRO A 193 -34.94 -13.30 20.53
C PRO A 193 -35.40 -11.99 19.87
N ASP A 194 -35.37 -11.93 18.54
CA ASP A 194 -35.98 -10.83 17.79
C ASP A 194 -37.51 -10.88 17.96
N PRO A 195 -38.15 -9.85 18.55
CA PRO A 195 -39.59 -9.81 18.77
C PRO A 195 -40.41 -9.76 17.47
N GLU A 196 -39.79 -9.36 16.36
CA GLU A 196 -40.44 -9.17 15.06
C GLU A 196 -39.94 -10.15 14.00
N ALA A 197 -39.44 -11.33 14.41
CA ALA A 197 -38.80 -12.30 13.52
C ALA A 197 -39.64 -12.64 12.27
N GLN A 198 -38.99 -12.63 11.10
CA GLN A 198 -39.55 -13.03 9.80
C GLN A 198 -38.64 -14.06 9.11
N ASP A 199 -39.20 -14.81 8.16
CA ASP A 199 -38.44 -15.73 7.31
C ASP A 199 -37.60 -14.96 6.27
N GLU A 200 -36.33 -15.35 6.12
CA GLU A 200 -35.38 -14.76 5.18
C GLU A 200 -35.60 -15.23 3.75
N GLU A 201 -35.36 -14.36 2.78
CA GLU A 201 -35.35 -14.75 1.36
C GLU A 201 -34.08 -15.54 1.01
N PRO A 202 -34.17 -16.55 0.11
CA PRO A 202 -33.07 -17.47 -0.17
C PRO A 202 -31.84 -16.80 -0.82
N GLU A 203 -32.01 -15.64 -1.46
CA GLU A 203 -30.95 -14.90 -2.14
C GLU A 203 -30.11 -14.01 -1.18
N GLU A 204 -30.61 -13.77 0.04
CA GLU A 204 -30.01 -12.86 1.01
C GLU A 204 -28.61 -13.28 1.45
N ALA A 205 -28.36 -14.58 1.62
CA ALA A 205 -27.06 -15.08 2.04
C ALA A 205 -25.95 -14.70 1.04
N ALA A 206 -26.22 -14.79 -0.26
CA ALA A 206 -25.26 -14.43 -1.29
C ALA A 206 -25.02 -12.91 -1.33
N ILE A 207 -26.06 -12.10 -1.13
CA ILE A 207 -25.96 -10.64 -1.07
C ILE A 207 -25.12 -10.22 0.14
N GLN A 208 -25.38 -10.79 1.32
CA GLN A 208 -24.62 -10.51 2.54
C GLN A 208 -23.14 -10.87 2.39
N ILE A 209 -22.82 -12.05 1.84
CA ILE A 209 -21.43 -12.45 1.57
C ILE A 209 -20.73 -11.42 0.68
N LYS A 210 -21.41 -10.98 -0.39
CA LYS A 210 -20.83 -10.00 -1.33
C LYS A 210 -20.68 -8.61 -0.71
N LEU A 211 -21.64 -8.17 0.12
CA LEU A 211 -21.55 -6.94 0.91
C LEU A 211 -20.32 -6.97 1.82
N LEU A 212 -20.11 -8.09 2.53
CA LEU A 212 -18.94 -8.25 3.39
C LEU A 212 -17.64 -8.27 2.57
N GLN A 213 -17.60 -8.95 1.42
CA GLN A 213 -16.42 -8.93 0.56
C GLN A 213 -16.07 -7.52 0.09
N SER A 214 -17.05 -6.76 -0.40
CA SER A 214 -16.87 -5.36 -0.81
C SER A 214 -16.38 -4.51 0.36
N PHE A 215 -17.05 -4.61 1.50
CA PHE A 215 -16.67 -3.90 2.72
C PHE A 215 -15.23 -4.20 3.16
N ILE A 216 -14.83 -5.47 3.21
CA ILE A 216 -13.47 -5.84 3.63
C ILE A 216 -12.44 -5.29 2.63
N THR A 217 -12.73 -5.29 1.32
CA THR A 217 -11.80 -4.67 0.35
C THR A 217 -11.61 -3.18 0.58
N HIS A 218 -12.65 -2.43 0.97
CA HIS A 218 -12.53 -1.02 1.35
C HIS A 218 -11.76 -0.82 2.67
N ILE A 219 -12.02 -1.65 3.68
CA ILE A 219 -11.28 -1.60 4.96
C ILE A 219 -9.80 -1.93 4.76
N LEU A 220 -9.50 -2.90 3.89
CA LEU A 220 -8.14 -3.30 3.57
C LEU A 220 -7.38 -2.17 2.87
N GLU A 221 -8.02 -1.50 1.92
CA GLU A 221 -7.50 -0.32 1.23
C GLU A 221 -7.12 0.78 2.22
N GLU A 222 -8.07 1.22 3.05
CA GLU A 222 -7.84 2.31 4.00
C GLU A 222 -6.82 1.94 5.09
N TYR A 223 -6.85 0.70 5.58
CA TYR A 223 -5.90 0.24 6.58
C TYR A 223 -4.45 0.20 6.07
N ILE A 224 -4.23 -0.36 4.87
CA ILE A 224 -2.88 -0.53 4.31
C ILE A 224 -2.32 0.81 3.81
N ASN A 225 -3.14 1.72 3.29
CA ASN A 225 -2.67 3.07 2.95
C ASN A 225 -2.17 3.81 4.19
N LYS A 226 -2.83 3.66 5.35
CA LYS A 226 -2.34 4.24 6.61
C LYS A 226 -1.17 3.46 7.23
N ASN A 227 -1.12 2.15 7.03
CA ASN A 227 -0.15 1.24 7.64
C ASN A 227 0.59 0.40 6.57
N PRO A 228 1.57 0.98 5.85
CA PRO A 228 2.29 0.29 4.78
C PRO A 228 2.98 -0.99 5.24
N LEU A 229 3.04 -1.99 4.35
CA LEU A 229 3.54 -3.34 4.62
C LEU A 229 4.92 -3.66 4.01
N GLU A 230 5.44 -2.75 3.17
CA GLU A 230 6.76 -2.86 2.51
C GLU A 230 6.95 -4.19 1.76
N TRP A 231 5.91 -4.65 1.06
CA TRP A 231 5.92 -5.93 0.36
C TRP A 231 7.03 -6.04 -0.67
N ALA A 232 7.25 -5.00 -1.48
CA ALA A 232 8.25 -5.01 -2.54
C ALA A 232 9.67 -5.12 -1.97
N ALA A 233 9.97 -4.35 -0.92
CA ALA A 233 11.26 -4.39 -0.24
C ALA A 233 11.51 -5.78 0.37
N ARG A 234 10.56 -6.29 1.15
CA ARG A 234 10.67 -7.61 1.82
C ARG A 234 10.78 -8.75 0.81
N LEU A 235 10.03 -8.70 -0.28
CA LEU A 235 10.10 -9.70 -1.34
C LEU A 235 11.43 -9.64 -2.08
N HIS A 236 11.94 -8.45 -2.39
CA HIS A 236 13.25 -8.28 -3.02
C HIS A 236 14.37 -8.83 -2.12
N GLU A 237 14.33 -8.55 -0.82
CA GLU A 237 15.26 -9.10 0.16
C GLU A 237 15.22 -10.63 0.21
N PHE A 238 14.03 -11.21 0.12
CA PHE A 238 13.83 -12.66 0.10
C PHE A 238 14.39 -13.31 -1.17
N THR A 239 14.21 -12.69 -2.34
CA THR A 239 14.71 -13.22 -3.62
C THR A 239 16.20 -12.98 -3.83
N HIS A 240 16.76 -11.93 -3.23
CA HIS A 240 18.17 -11.52 -3.38
C HIS A 240 18.90 -11.36 -2.04
N PRO A 241 19.09 -12.45 -1.26
CA PRO A 241 19.72 -12.37 0.06
C PRO A 241 21.18 -11.86 0.00
N ASN A 242 21.85 -12.01 -1.13
CA ASN A 242 23.24 -11.56 -1.31
C ASN A 242 23.37 -10.04 -1.49
N LYS A 243 22.27 -9.32 -1.73
CA LYS A 243 22.24 -7.85 -1.93
C LYS A 243 21.82 -7.09 -0.67
N LEU A 244 21.69 -7.79 0.47
CA LEU A 244 21.26 -7.21 1.74
C LEU A 244 22.34 -6.31 2.35
N VAL A 245 21.94 -5.09 2.72
CA VAL A 245 22.78 -4.17 3.49
C VAL A 245 22.44 -4.34 4.99
N ALA A 246 23.45 -4.69 5.78
CA ALA A 246 23.29 -4.90 7.21
C ALA A 246 22.69 -3.66 7.90
N GLY A 247 21.67 -3.86 8.75
CA GLY A 247 20.99 -2.78 9.49
C GLY A 247 19.95 -2.00 8.68
N ARG A 248 19.64 -2.39 7.43
CA ARG A 248 18.62 -1.74 6.58
C ARG A 248 17.59 -2.73 6.02
N SER A 249 17.37 -3.88 6.68
CA SER A 249 16.41 -4.89 6.22
C SER A 249 15.00 -4.63 6.75
N GLN A 250 14.05 -4.46 5.83
CA GLN A 250 12.63 -4.36 6.16
C GLN A 250 12.10 -5.71 6.67
N SER A 251 12.60 -6.83 6.15
CA SER A 251 12.22 -8.15 6.62
C SER A 251 12.64 -8.43 8.06
N GLU A 252 13.78 -7.86 8.50
CA GLU A 252 14.21 -7.93 9.90
C GLU A 252 13.40 -6.99 10.79
N ALA A 253 13.09 -5.78 10.32
CA ALA A 253 12.23 -4.85 11.06
C ALA A 253 10.86 -5.47 11.35
N PHE A 254 10.16 -6.03 10.34
CA PHE A 254 8.89 -6.73 10.52
C PHE A 254 8.98 -7.97 11.40
N ARG A 255 10.18 -8.57 11.56
CA ARG A 255 10.39 -9.71 12.47
C ARG A 255 10.65 -9.30 13.91
N ASN A 256 11.18 -8.10 14.15
CA ASN A 256 11.65 -7.69 15.48
C ASN A 256 10.74 -6.63 16.14
N GLU A 257 10.04 -5.84 15.34
CA GLU A 257 9.21 -4.74 15.82
C GLU A 257 7.76 -5.17 16.01
N VAL A 258 7.25 -5.03 17.23
CA VAL A 258 5.89 -5.48 17.62
C VAL A 258 4.81 -4.77 16.80
N GLU A 259 4.96 -3.48 16.52
CA GLU A 259 3.97 -2.72 15.76
C GLU A 259 3.85 -3.23 14.31
N LEU A 260 4.97 -3.52 13.65
CA LEU A 260 4.99 -4.05 12.29
C LEU A 260 4.42 -5.48 12.23
N GLN A 261 4.72 -6.31 13.22
CA GLN A 261 4.09 -7.63 13.36
C GLN A 261 2.57 -7.54 13.54
N LEU A 262 2.08 -6.53 14.28
CA LEU A 262 0.65 -6.30 14.45
C LEU A 262 -0.01 -5.93 13.11
N ARG A 263 0.64 -5.12 12.27
CA ARG A 263 0.14 -4.80 10.91
C ARG A 263 -0.02 -6.05 10.05
N ASP A 264 1.00 -6.91 10.00
CA ASP A 264 0.96 -8.20 9.30
C ASP A 264 -0.18 -9.08 9.82
N ASN A 265 -0.36 -9.13 11.15
CA ASN A 265 -1.40 -9.94 11.79
C ASN A 265 -2.82 -9.45 11.45
N VAL A 266 -3.07 -8.14 11.56
CA VAL A 266 -4.37 -7.54 11.24
C VAL A 266 -4.75 -7.79 9.78
N VAL A 267 -3.80 -7.56 8.87
CA VAL A 267 -4.02 -7.80 7.43
C VAL A 267 -4.25 -9.29 7.17
N GLY A 268 -3.47 -10.17 7.79
CA GLY A 268 -3.67 -11.62 7.70
C GLY A 268 -5.08 -12.04 8.15
N GLN A 269 -5.59 -11.48 9.25
CA GLN A 269 -6.95 -11.76 9.73
C GLN A 269 -8.03 -11.26 8.77
N LEU A 270 -7.90 -10.05 8.21
CA LEU A 270 -8.86 -9.52 7.22
C LEU A 270 -8.89 -10.38 5.94
N VAL A 271 -7.72 -10.79 5.47
CA VAL A 271 -7.54 -11.54 4.22
C VAL A 271 -8.13 -12.96 4.31
N VAL A 272 -8.14 -13.59 5.49
CA VAL A 272 -8.74 -14.93 5.69
C VAL A 272 -10.24 -14.93 5.33
N TYR A 273 -10.99 -13.87 5.62
CA TYR A 273 -12.41 -13.79 5.28
C TYR A 273 -12.69 -13.65 3.78
N LEU A 274 -11.70 -13.12 3.04
CA LEU A 274 -11.80 -12.89 1.62
C LEU A 274 -11.38 -14.10 0.78
N GLN A 275 -11.02 -15.23 1.42
CA GLN A 275 -10.58 -16.48 0.75
C GLN A 275 -11.61 -17.10 -0.20
N LEU A 276 -12.84 -16.58 -0.23
CA LEU A 276 -13.90 -17.02 -1.14
C LEU A 276 -13.87 -16.31 -2.51
N SER A 277 -13.12 -15.21 -2.65
CA SER A 277 -13.01 -14.50 -3.92
C SER A 277 -11.94 -15.11 -4.82
N GLY A 278 -12.35 -15.71 -5.95
CA GLY A 278 -11.41 -16.21 -6.95
C GLY A 278 -10.62 -15.07 -7.63
N TYR A 279 -9.40 -15.35 -8.09
CA TYR A 279 -8.55 -14.37 -8.77
C TYR A 279 -9.23 -13.67 -9.95
N GLY A 280 -10.11 -14.36 -10.69
CA GLY A 280 -10.88 -13.76 -11.77
C GLY A 280 -11.67 -12.53 -11.32
N THR A 281 -12.44 -12.66 -10.24
CA THR A 281 -13.24 -11.54 -9.68
C THR A 281 -12.35 -10.40 -9.16
N LEU A 282 -11.18 -10.71 -8.61
CA LEU A 282 -10.25 -9.70 -8.12
C LEU A 282 -9.61 -8.92 -9.27
N PHE A 283 -9.16 -9.61 -10.31
CA PHE A 283 -8.63 -8.97 -11.50
C PHE A 283 -9.69 -8.18 -12.26
N ASP A 284 -10.92 -8.69 -12.34
CA ASP A 284 -12.05 -7.95 -12.91
C ASP A 284 -12.24 -6.60 -12.18
N ALA A 285 -12.23 -6.60 -10.84
CA ALA A 285 -12.30 -5.36 -10.05
C ALA A 285 -11.10 -4.42 -10.29
N CYS A 286 -9.89 -4.95 -10.48
CA CYS A 286 -8.71 -4.15 -10.80
C CYS A 286 -8.78 -3.51 -12.21
N TYR A 287 -9.43 -4.18 -13.16
CA TYR A 287 -9.48 -3.78 -14.57
C TYR A 287 -10.74 -3.02 -14.96
N ASP A 288 -11.77 -3.06 -14.13
CA ASP A 288 -13.03 -2.39 -14.42
C ASP A 288 -12.86 -0.87 -14.37
N LYS A 289 -13.00 -0.25 -15.55
CA LYS A 289 -12.95 1.20 -15.73
C LYS A 289 -14.30 1.87 -15.47
N THR A 290 -15.38 1.10 -15.34
CA THR A 290 -16.74 1.60 -15.11
C THR A 290 -17.05 1.89 -13.65
N LEU A 291 -16.16 1.49 -12.73
CA LEU A 291 -16.26 1.78 -11.29
C LEU A 291 -16.14 3.28 -10.95
N HIS A 292 -15.80 4.13 -11.91
CA HIS A 292 -15.93 5.57 -11.81
C HIS A 292 -17.13 6.07 -12.62
N ALA A 293 -18.36 5.80 -12.15
CA ALA A 293 -19.58 6.61 -12.36
C ALA A 293 -20.86 5.77 -12.14
N SER A 294 -21.32 5.73 -10.90
CA SER A 294 -22.76 5.80 -10.62
C SER A 294 -22.99 6.28 -9.19
N GLU A 295 -22.63 7.54 -8.93
CA GLU A 295 -23.31 8.35 -7.91
C GLU A 295 -24.75 8.64 -8.38
N SER A 296 -25.56 7.59 -8.55
CA SER A 296 -27.00 7.74 -8.40
C SER A 296 -27.30 7.43 -6.94
N ASP A 297 -26.90 8.35 -6.06
CA ASP A 297 -27.25 8.40 -4.65
C ASP A 297 -28.76 8.63 -4.50
N SER A 298 -29.55 7.62 -4.83
CA SER A 298 -30.85 7.45 -4.20
C SER A 298 -30.62 6.60 -2.95
N ALA A 299 -30.84 7.19 -1.77
CA ALA A 299 -30.71 6.54 -0.47
C ALA A 299 -31.58 5.28 -0.31
N ASP A 300 -32.49 5.02 -1.26
CA ASP A 300 -33.45 3.92 -1.27
C ASP A 300 -33.07 2.73 -2.17
N ASN A 301 -31.99 2.81 -2.97
CA ASN A 301 -31.56 1.68 -3.81
C ASN A 301 -30.61 0.75 -3.03
N TYR A 302 -31.21 -0.24 -2.36
CA TYR A 302 -30.48 -1.39 -1.82
C TYR A 302 -30.11 -2.36 -2.95
N PRO A 303 -28.96 -3.05 -2.88
CA PRO A 303 -28.59 -4.03 -3.90
C PRO A 303 -29.63 -5.16 -3.93
N CYS A 304 -30.12 -5.46 -5.12
CA CYS A 304 -31.09 -6.55 -5.34
C CYS A 304 -30.39 -7.85 -5.76
N SER A 305 -29.13 -7.77 -6.22
CA SER A 305 -28.32 -8.91 -6.63
C SER A 305 -26.87 -8.77 -6.14
N PRO A 306 -26.15 -9.87 -5.85
CA PRO A 306 -24.71 -9.84 -5.59
C PRO A 306 -23.89 -9.20 -6.72
N ALA A 307 -24.37 -9.26 -7.96
CA ALA A 307 -23.67 -8.64 -9.10
C ALA A 307 -23.65 -7.10 -9.02
N ASP A 308 -24.59 -6.49 -8.28
CA ASP A 308 -24.72 -5.04 -8.15
C ASP A 308 -23.69 -4.45 -7.16
N ILE A 309 -22.92 -5.29 -6.47
CA ILE A 309 -22.01 -4.89 -5.40
C ILE A 309 -20.56 -5.04 -5.89
N PRO A 310 -19.92 -3.93 -6.31
CA PRO A 310 -18.53 -3.97 -6.74
C PRO A 310 -17.56 -4.16 -5.57
N LEU A 311 -16.38 -4.70 -5.88
CA LEU A 311 -15.25 -4.71 -4.95
C LEU A 311 -14.44 -3.42 -5.10
N ALA A 312 -13.77 -3.00 -4.02
CA ALA A 312 -12.84 -1.87 -4.08
C ALA A 312 -11.65 -2.21 -5.00
N LYS A 313 -11.34 -1.33 -5.94
CA LYS A 313 -10.30 -1.54 -6.95
C LYS A 313 -8.91 -1.72 -6.32
N VAL A 314 -8.52 -0.83 -5.41
CA VAL A 314 -7.22 -0.89 -4.70
C VAL A 314 -7.25 -2.00 -3.64
N GLY A 315 -8.35 -2.15 -2.91
CA GLY A 315 -8.53 -3.29 -2.00
C GLY A 315 -8.35 -4.66 -2.66
N ALA A 316 -8.85 -4.85 -3.90
CA ALA A 316 -8.63 -6.08 -4.67
C ALA A 316 -7.14 -6.29 -5.02
N LEU A 317 -6.43 -5.22 -5.41
CA LEU A 317 -4.98 -5.27 -5.67
C LEU A 317 -4.20 -5.69 -4.41
N PHE A 318 -4.54 -5.12 -3.24
CA PHE A 318 -3.91 -5.47 -1.97
C PHE A 318 -4.18 -6.91 -1.56
N LEU A 319 -5.39 -7.43 -1.82
CA LEU A 319 -5.70 -8.82 -1.56
C LEU A 319 -4.88 -9.77 -2.44
N ILE A 320 -4.78 -9.50 -3.75
CA ILE A 320 -3.95 -10.29 -4.67
C ILE A 320 -2.50 -10.29 -4.18
N THR A 321 -1.96 -9.12 -3.85
CA THR A 321 -0.58 -8.97 -3.38
C THR A 321 -0.35 -9.72 -2.08
N SER A 322 -1.27 -9.62 -1.11
CA SER A 322 -1.20 -10.34 0.16
C SER A 322 -1.19 -11.87 -0.03
N TYR A 323 -2.01 -12.40 -0.95
CA TYR A 323 -2.00 -13.82 -1.28
C TYR A 323 -0.66 -14.26 -1.90
N ILE A 324 -0.14 -13.48 -2.87
CA ILE A 324 1.17 -13.75 -3.48
C ILE A 324 2.25 -13.73 -2.40
N PHE A 325 2.33 -12.65 -1.63
CA PHE A 325 3.33 -12.47 -0.59
C PHE A 325 3.29 -13.60 0.44
N SER A 326 2.10 -13.97 0.90
CA SER A 326 1.92 -15.07 1.84
C SER A 326 2.32 -16.43 1.27
N SER A 327 2.06 -16.68 -0.01
CA SER A 327 2.48 -17.92 -0.68
C SER A 327 4.01 -18.03 -0.80
N VAL A 328 4.70 -16.90 -0.98
CA VAL A 328 6.15 -16.87 -1.21
C VAL A 328 6.91 -16.80 0.12
N VAL A 329 6.62 -15.81 0.95
CA VAL A 329 7.38 -15.51 2.18
C VAL A 329 6.97 -16.42 3.32
N PHE A 330 5.67 -16.72 3.47
CA PHE A 330 5.16 -17.61 4.52
C PHE A 330 4.93 -19.04 4.05
N GLN A 331 5.22 -19.36 2.79
CA GLN A 331 5.04 -20.70 2.20
C GLN A 331 3.62 -21.25 2.39
N SER A 332 2.61 -20.37 2.35
CA SER A 332 1.22 -20.78 2.50
C SER A 332 0.77 -21.61 1.29
N LYS A 333 -0.19 -22.52 1.50
CA LYS A 333 -0.75 -23.37 0.43
C LYS A 333 -1.79 -22.65 -0.44
N LEU A 334 -1.77 -21.32 -0.45
CA LEU A 334 -2.71 -20.54 -1.24
C LEU A 334 -2.38 -20.72 -2.73
N PRO A 335 -3.39 -20.86 -3.62
CA PRO A 335 -3.15 -20.88 -5.05
C PRO A 335 -2.50 -19.56 -5.48
N GLN A 336 -1.60 -19.60 -6.45
CA GLN A 336 -0.99 -18.40 -7.03
C GLN A 336 -1.77 -17.98 -8.29
N PRO A 337 -1.82 -16.68 -8.61
CA PRO A 337 -2.48 -16.23 -9.83
C PRO A 337 -1.68 -16.64 -11.07
N GLU A 338 -2.38 -17.03 -12.13
CA GLU A 338 -1.84 -17.14 -13.48
C GLU A 338 -1.74 -15.73 -14.08
N LEU A 339 -0.52 -15.21 -14.21
CA LEU A 339 -0.23 -13.83 -14.58
C LEU A 339 1.18 -13.72 -15.17
N ASP A 340 1.43 -12.98 -16.23
CA ASP A 340 2.80 -12.72 -16.69
C ASP A 340 3.08 -11.23 -16.67
N ILE A 341 4.35 -10.83 -16.74
CA ILE A 341 4.70 -9.41 -16.82
C ILE A 341 3.96 -8.78 -18.01
N PHE A 342 4.01 -9.46 -19.16
CA PHE A 342 3.24 -9.11 -20.35
C PHE A 342 2.19 -10.18 -20.68
N PRO A 343 0.89 -9.82 -20.80
CA PRO A 343 0.32 -8.47 -20.64
C PRO A 343 -0.16 -8.14 -19.22
N GLY A 344 -0.09 -9.09 -18.28
CA GLY A 344 -0.81 -9.04 -17.00
C GLY A 344 -0.38 -7.90 -16.08
N HIS A 345 0.91 -7.86 -15.70
CA HIS A 345 1.46 -6.78 -14.88
C HIS A 345 1.42 -5.43 -15.61
N ALA A 346 1.73 -5.40 -16.91
CA ALA A 346 1.63 -4.19 -17.72
C ALA A 346 0.24 -3.55 -17.61
N LYS A 347 -0.81 -4.37 -17.66
CA LYS A 347 -2.20 -3.92 -17.51
C LYS A 347 -2.51 -3.43 -16.10
N LEU A 348 -1.93 -4.03 -15.05
CA LEU A 348 -2.06 -3.51 -13.69
C LEU A 348 -1.39 -2.13 -13.58
N LEU A 349 -0.14 -2.01 -14.02
CA LEU A 349 0.61 -0.75 -13.99
C LEU A 349 -0.18 0.38 -14.68
N LYS A 350 -0.70 0.14 -15.90
CA LYS A 350 -1.48 1.11 -16.66
C LYS A 350 -2.80 1.55 -16.00
N ASN A 351 -3.37 0.73 -15.12
CA ASN A 351 -4.64 1.04 -14.45
C ASN A 351 -4.45 1.71 -13.09
N PHE A 352 -3.26 1.63 -12.49
CA PHE A 352 -2.99 2.17 -11.15
C PHE A 352 -1.95 3.28 -11.13
N ILE A 353 -1.03 3.32 -12.09
CA ILE A 353 0.12 4.24 -12.13
C ILE A 353 0.05 5.11 -13.38
N GLY A 354 0.32 6.40 -13.20
CA GLY A 354 0.34 7.40 -14.27
C GLY A 354 -1.03 7.62 -14.92
N VAL A 355 -2.12 7.39 -14.18
CA VAL A 355 -3.49 7.52 -14.69
C VAL A 355 -3.77 8.96 -15.14
N ASP A 356 -3.24 9.94 -14.40
CA ASP A 356 -3.32 11.37 -14.73
C ASP A 356 -2.21 11.85 -15.69
N GLY A 357 -1.40 10.92 -16.21
CA GLY A 357 -0.30 11.16 -17.12
C GLY A 357 1.09 10.93 -16.51
N ALA A 358 2.11 11.02 -17.36
CA ALA A 358 3.51 10.74 -16.98
C ALA A 358 4.04 11.68 -15.87
N SER A 359 3.56 12.92 -15.81
CA SER A 359 4.01 13.91 -14.82
C SER A 359 3.58 13.56 -13.40
N GLY A 360 2.44 12.88 -13.22
CA GLY A 360 1.95 12.44 -11.90
C GLY A 360 2.45 11.06 -11.47
N THR A 361 3.26 10.39 -12.29
CA THR A 361 3.78 9.06 -11.97
C THR A 361 4.75 9.15 -10.79
N GLY A 362 4.45 8.43 -9.71
CA GLY A 362 5.17 8.44 -8.44
C GLY A 362 4.47 9.24 -7.33
N GLU A 363 3.39 9.96 -7.65
CA GLU A 363 2.54 10.69 -6.68
C GLU A 363 1.37 9.84 -6.18
N GLU A 364 1.20 8.61 -6.69
CA GLU A 364 0.18 7.69 -6.22
C GLU A 364 0.44 7.24 -4.77
N GLU A 365 -0.59 6.66 -4.15
CA GLU A 365 -0.49 6.07 -2.81
C GLU A 365 0.69 5.08 -2.73
N ILE A 366 1.55 5.27 -1.72
CA ILE A 366 2.80 4.49 -1.56
C ILE A 366 2.50 3.00 -1.51
N SER A 367 1.42 2.61 -0.84
CA SER A 367 0.99 1.22 -0.71
C SER A 367 0.51 0.62 -2.05
N VAL A 368 -0.05 1.44 -2.96
CA VAL A 368 -0.40 1.01 -4.33
C VAL A 368 0.87 0.75 -5.14
N ILE A 369 1.84 1.66 -5.09
CA ILE A 369 3.14 1.48 -5.76
C ILE A 369 3.84 0.22 -5.22
N ASP A 370 3.88 0.05 -3.90
CA ASP A 370 4.44 -1.12 -3.23
C ASP A 370 3.79 -2.42 -3.72
N ALA A 371 2.46 -2.47 -3.78
CA ALA A 371 1.71 -3.63 -4.24
C ALA A 371 2.03 -4.00 -5.71
N ILE A 372 2.02 -3.00 -6.61
CA ILE A 372 2.33 -3.21 -8.02
C ILE A 372 3.77 -3.73 -8.20
N LEU A 373 4.74 -3.07 -7.57
CA LEU A 373 6.14 -3.48 -7.66
C LEU A 373 6.37 -4.87 -7.04
N ALA A 374 5.70 -5.21 -5.94
CA ALA A 374 5.78 -6.54 -5.34
C ALA A 374 5.29 -7.63 -6.30
N ILE A 375 4.17 -7.41 -6.99
CA ILE A 375 3.68 -8.34 -8.02
C ILE A 375 4.71 -8.47 -9.15
N GLY A 376 5.25 -7.36 -9.64
CA GLY A 376 6.23 -7.37 -10.72
C GLY A 376 7.54 -8.10 -10.36
N LEU A 377 8.09 -7.83 -9.17
CA LEU A 377 9.28 -8.52 -8.65
C LEU A 377 9.03 -10.01 -8.43
N TRP A 378 7.84 -10.39 -7.97
CA TRP A 378 7.46 -11.79 -7.85
C TRP A 378 7.48 -12.49 -9.21
N LEU A 379 6.88 -11.89 -10.23
CA LEU A 379 6.86 -12.45 -11.59
C LEU A 379 8.28 -12.56 -12.18
N GLU A 380 9.10 -11.53 -12.00
CA GLU A 380 10.51 -11.50 -12.43
C GLU A 380 11.29 -12.65 -11.80
N SER A 381 11.21 -12.81 -10.48
CA SER A 381 11.92 -13.88 -9.77
C SER A 381 11.50 -15.31 -10.17
N ASN A 382 10.30 -15.46 -10.73
CA ASN A 382 9.78 -16.73 -11.25
C ASN A 382 9.97 -16.87 -12.77
N ASN A 383 10.72 -15.98 -13.42
CA ASN A 383 10.96 -15.95 -14.87
C ASN A 383 9.66 -15.87 -15.71
N ARG A 384 8.60 -15.24 -15.19
CA ARG A 384 7.28 -15.11 -15.84
C ARG A 384 7.15 -13.81 -16.65
N PHE A 385 7.95 -13.69 -17.70
CA PHE A 385 8.04 -12.43 -18.46
C PHE A 385 6.92 -12.25 -19.50
N VAL A 386 6.69 -13.24 -20.35
CA VAL A 386 5.87 -13.07 -21.56
C VAL A 386 5.00 -14.30 -21.79
N ALA A 387 3.68 -14.13 -21.80
CA ALA A 387 2.71 -15.18 -22.16
C ALA A 387 2.32 -15.15 -23.65
N GLU A 388 2.29 -13.95 -24.25
CA GLU A 388 1.80 -13.68 -25.60
C GLU A 388 2.84 -12.90 -26.42
N PRO A 389 2.74 -12.80 -27.76
CA PRO A 389 3.67 -11.99 -28.55
C PRO A 389 3.76 -10.54 -28.03
N LEU A 390 4.93 -10.18 -27.50
CA LEU A 390 5.20 -8.87 -26.94
C LEU A 390 5.21 -7.81 -28.05
N LYS A 391 4.42 -6.76 -27.88
CA LYS A 391 4.48 -5.58 -28.73
C LYS A 391 5.47 -4.58 -28.15
N ASP A 392 6.32 -4.04 -29.00
CA ASP A 392 7.33 -3.04 -28.61
C ASP A 392 6.68 -1.83 -27.89
N VAL A 393 5.47 -1.42 -28.29
CA VAL A 393 4.75 -0.31 -27.64
C VAL A 393 4.41 -0.61 -26.18
N ASP A 394 3.86 -1.80 -25.89
CA ASP A 394 3.50 -2.19 -24.53
C ASP A 394 4.75 -2.32 -23.64
N PHE A 395 5.85 -2.78 -24.24
CA PHE A 395 7.16 -2.86 -23.59
C PHE A 395 7.71 -1.47 -23.24
N PHE A 396 7.73 -0.54 -24.20
CA PHE A 396 8.23 0.82 -23.97
C PHE A 396 7.36 1.59 -22.96
N GLU A 397 6.03 1.51 -23.06
CA GLU A 397 5.10 2.14 -22.10
C GLU A 397 5.39 1.65 -20.68
N GLN A 398 5.54 0.34 -20.47
CA GLN A 398 5.82 -0.21 -19.15
C GLN A 398 7.19 0.21 -18.61
N LEU A 399 8.24 0.16 -19.42
CA LEU A 399 9.57 0.60 -19.01
C LEU A 399 9.60 2.10 -18.67
N GLN A 400 8.88 2.92 -19.43
CA GLN A 400 8.74 4.35 -19.14
C GLN A 400 8.10 4.54 -17.76
N SER A 401 6.96 3.92 -17.48
CA SER A 401 6.29 4.02 -16.17
C SER A 401 7.18 3.55 -15.02
N LEU A 402 7.86 2.40 -15.15
CA LEU A 402 8.76 1.91 -14.10
C LEU A 402 9.99 2.81 -13.89
N SER A 403 10.53 3.38 -14.99
CA SER A 403 11.63 4.33 -14.90
C SER A 403 11.19 5.61 -14.16
N LEU A 404 10.01 6.15 -14.46
CA LEU A 404 9.48 7.32 -13.76
C LEU A 404 9.23 7.03 -12.28
N LEU A 405 8.67 5.85 -11.94
CA LEU A 405 8.55 5.43 -10.54
C LEU A 405 9.90 5.39 -9.84
N SER A 406 10.96 4.91 -10.50
CA SER A 406 12.31 4.89 -9.92
C SER A 406 12.90 6.28 -9.66
N ALA A 407 12.42 7.31 -10.37
CA ALA A 407 12.85 8.69 -10.19
C ALA A 407 12.01 9.45 -9.14
N HIS A 408 10.69 9.32 -9.20
CA HIS A 408 9.76 10.20 -8.49
C HIS A 408 9.22 9.65 -7.17
N THR A 409 9.22 8.33 -6.96
CA THR A 409 8.62 7.76 -5.75
C THR A 409 9.33 8.27 -4.49
N PRO A 410 8.60 8.72 -3.44
CA PRO A 410 9.22 9.26 -2.22
C PRO A 410 10.01 8.21 -1.43
N SER A 411 9.58 6.94 -1.48
CA SER A 411 10.26 5.85 -0.79
C SER A 411 11.53 5.39 -1.52
N SER A 412 12.66 5.40 -0.83
CA SER A 412 13.93 4.90 -1.37
C SER A 412 13.93 3.40 -1.67
N SER A 413 13.21 2.59 -0.88
CA SER A 413 13.07 1.15 -1.10
C SER A 413 12.29 0.89 -2.39
N LEU A 414 11.19 1.62 -2.61
CA LEU A 414 10.37 1.50 -3.81
C LEU A 414 11.06 2.04 -5.05
N ARG A 415 11.81 3.15 -4.96
CA ARG A 415 12.64 3.62 -6.09
C ARG A 415 13.63 2.55 -6.55
N TYR A 416 14.28 1.88 -5.60
CA TYR A 416 15.19 0.79 -5.89
C TYR A 416 14.46 -0.43 -6.48
N ALA A 417 13.31 -0.82 -5.91
CA ALA A 417 12.49 -1.91 -6.44
C ALA A 417 12.05 -1.66 -7.89
N ALA A 418 11.57 -0.45 -8.18
CA ALA A 418 11.18 -0.02 -9.52
C ALA A 418 12.37 -0.05 -10.50
N HIS A 419 13.53 0.47 -10.08
CA HIS A 419 14.75 0.41 -10.88
C HIS A 419 15.18 -1.03 -11.18
N SER A 420 15.17 -1.90 -10.16
CA SER A 420 15.55 -3.31 -10.30
C SER A 420 14.62 -4.05 -11.26
N LEU A 421 13.31 -3.86 -11.12
CA LEU A 421 12.31 -4.45 -12.00
C LEU A 421 12.44 -3.91 -13.44
N CYS A 422 12.59 -2.59 -13.60
CA CYS A 422 12.78 -1.95 -14.90
C CYS A 422 14.00 -2.53 -15.64
N SER A 423 15.14 -2.63 -14.94
CA SER A 423 16.38 -3.19 -15.49
C SER A 423 16.19 -4.66 -15.89
N SER A 424 15.56 -5.46 -15.04
CA SER A 424 15.35 -6.89 -15.30
C SER A 424 14.45 -7.12 -16.52
N ILE A 425 13.37 -6.33 -16.64
CA ILE A 425 12.48 -6.38 -17.81
C ILE A 425 13.21 -5.94 -19.08
N LEU A 426 13.97 -4.86 -19.01
CA LEU A 426 14.77 -4.37 -20.13
C LEU A 426 15.71 -5.48 -20.64
N HIS A 427 16.52 -6.06 -19.75
CA HIS A 427 17.50 -7.10 -20.09
C HIS A 427 16.86 -8.41 -20.56
N ALA A 428 15.65 -8.73 -20.12
CA ALA A 428 14.93 -9.93 -20.52
C ALA A 428 14.35 -9.86 -21.94
N HIS A 429 14.22 -8.67 -22.54
CA HIS A 429 13.67 -8.55 -23.89
C HIS A 429 14.56 -9.30 -24.89
N PRO A 430 14.02 -10.17 -25.78
CA PRO A 430 14.85 -11.01 -26.64
C PRO A 430 15.60 -10.20 -27.72
N THR A 431 14.97 -9.14 -28.25
CA THR A 431 15.53 -8.33 -29.33
C THR A 431 16.47 -7.25 -28.80
N ASP A 432 17.75 -7.35 -29.12
CA ASP A 432 18.81 -6.41 -28.73
C ASP A 432 18.61 -5.00 -29.29
N ARG A 433 18.10 -4.89 -30.53
CA ARG A 433 17.74 -3.62 -31.15
C ARG A 433 16.70 -2.85 -30.34
N VAL A 434 15.68 -3.54 -29.81
CA VAL A 434 14.62 -2.91 -29.01
C VAL A 434 15.19 -2.39 -27.69
N ARG A 435 16.05 -3.18 -27.03
CA ARG A 435 16.76 -2.74 -25.81
C ARG A 435 17.63 -1.51 -26.07
N LEU A 436 18.40 -1.52 -27.16
CA LEU A 436 19.25 -0.39 -27.54
C LEU A 436 18.43 0.87 -27.86
N ILE A 437 17.30 0.73 -28.56
CA ILE A 437 16.40 1.86 -28.85
C ILE A 437 15.95 2.53 -27.56
N PHE A 438 15.49 1.76 -26.56
CA PHE A 438 15.06 2.33 -25.29
C PHE A 438 16.20 3.06 -24.56
N ILE A 439 17.39 2.44 -24.51
CA ILE A 439 18.57 3.04 -23.86
C ILE A 439 18.96 4.34 -24.55
N SER A 440 19.04 4.34 -25.89
CA SER A 440 19.37 5.54 -26.68
C SER A 440 18.33 6.65 -26.50
N ASP A 441 17.04 6.32 -26.58
CA ASP A 441 15.95 7.27 -26.40
C ASP A 441 15.95 7.88 -24.99
N THR A 442 16.21 7.07 -23.96
CA THR A 442 16.33 7.56 -22.58
C THR A 442 17.52 8.52 -22.43
N LEU A 443 18.66 8.25 -23.08
CA LEU A 443 19.81 9.17 -23.03
C LEU A 443 19.55 10.48 -23.79
N GLU A 444 18.82 10.43 -24.90
CA GLU A 444 18.56 11.57 -25.78
C GLU A 444 17.42 12.47 -25.26
N ASN A 445 16.27 11.88 -24.92
CA ASN A 445 15.01 12.59 -24.75
C ASN A 445 14.53 12.71 -23.29
N CYS A 446 15.14 11.98 -22.34
CA CYS A 446 14.71 12.03 -20.94
C CYS A 446 15.15 13.34 -20.26
N PRO A 447 14.26 14.06 -19.55
CA PRO A 447 14.64 15.27 -18.82
C PRO A 447 15.32 14.98 -17.47
N TYR A 448 15.25 13.75 -16.98
CA TYR A 448 15.73 13.37 -15.64
C TYR A 448 17.14 12.79 -15.67
N GLU A 449 18.09 13.48 -15.06
CA GLU A 449 19.52 13.09 -15.03
C GLU A 449 19.76 11.76 -14.31
N ALA A 450 18.97 11.44 -13.28
CA ALA A 450 19.02 10.14 -12.60
C ALA A 450 18.61 8.96 -13.50
N LEU A 451 17.68 9.18 -14.44
CA LEU A 451 17.27 8.16 -15.41
C LEU A 451 18.29 8.02 -16.54
N LYS A 452 18.90 9.12 -16.98
CA LYS A 452 20.05 9.04 -17.88
C LYS A 452 21.19 8.24 -17.24
N ALA A 453 21.48 8.47 -15.96
CA ALA A 453 22.47 7.68 -15.21
C ALA A 453 22.11 6.18 -15.15
N SER A 454 20.82 5.87 -15.01
CA SER A 454 20.32 4.48 -15.10
C SER A 454 20.53 3.89 -16.48
N ALA A 455 20.28 4.65 -17.55
CA ALA A 455 20.52 4.22 -18.93
C ALA A 455 22.00 3.94 -19.22
N VAL A 456 22.93 4.72 -18.65
CA VAL A 456 24.37 4.41 -18.69
C VAL A 456 24.66 3.06 -18.04
N SER A 457 24.01 2.76 -16.91
CA SER A 457 24.17 1.49 -16.20
C SER A 457 23.59 0.32 -17.00
N TRP A 458 22.41 0.48 -17.61
CA TRP A 458 21.84 -0.53 -18.51
C TRP A 458 22.73 -0.83 -19.71
N LEU A 459 23.29 0.20 -20.34
CA LEU A 459 24.24 0.04 -21.44
C LEU A 459 25.48 -0.75 -21.01
N LYS A 460 26.05 -0.40 -19.84
CA LYS A 460 27.17 -1.11 -19.25
C LYS A 460 26.85 -2.59 -18.99
N GLU A 461 25.68 -2.88 -18.45
CA GLU A 461 25.24 -4.24 -18.15
C GLU A 461 25.02 -5.07 -19.42
N GLU A 462 24.40 -4.50 -20.46
CA GLU A 462 24.26 -5.16 -21.77
C GLU A 462 25.61 -5.49 -22.40
N ILE A 463 26.56 -4.54 -22.39
CA ILE A 463 27.92 -4.75 -22.91
C ILE A 463 28.65 -5.83 -22.10
N SER A 464 28.56 -5.77 -20.76
CA SER A 464 29.18 -6.77 -19.90
C SER A 464 28.60 -8.15 -20.18
N ASN A 465 27.27 -8.28 -20.17
CA ASN A 465 26.56 -9.54 -20.40
C ASN A 465 26.86 -10.13 -21.78
N ALA A 466 26.88 -9.29 -22.83
CA ALA A 466 27.23 -9.73 -24.18
C ALA A 466 28.69 -10.22 -24.26
N THR A 467 29.61 -9.54 -23.58
CA THR A 467 31.02 -9.92 -23.55
C THR A 467 31.27 -11.18 -22.71
N ASP A 468 30.63 -11.30 -21.54
CA ASP A 468 30.71 -12.46 -20.65
C ASP A 468 30.18 -13.74 -21.29
N ARG A 469 29.08 -13.62 -22.05
CA ARG A 469 28.43 -14.75 -22.72
C ARG A 469 28.98 -15.03 -24.12
N ASN A 470 29.91 -14.21 -24.62
CA ASN A 470 30.37 -14.22 -26.01
C ASN A 470 29.20 -14.20 -27.02
N SER A 471 28.20 -13.36 -26.74
CA SER A 471 27.01 -13.24 -27.58
C SER A 471 27.34 -12.56 -28.91
N GLU A 472 26.69 -12.97 -30.00
CA GLU A 472 26.71 -12.25 -31.28
C GLU A 472 25.50 -11.32 -31.37
N ASN A 473 25.65 -10.08 -30.86
CA ASN A 473 24.56 -9.11 -30.80
C ASN A 473 25.08 -7.66 -30.94
N LEU A 474 24.18 -6.67 -30.99
CA LEU A 474 24.57 -5.26 -31.15
C LEU A 474 25.53 -4.76 -30.05
N PHE A 475 25.42 -5.31 -28.83
CA PHE A 475 26.19 -4.90 -27.64
C PHE A 475 27.57 -5.54 -27.54
N SER A 476 27.85 -6.63 -28.27
CA SER A 476 29.21 -7.17 -28.45
C SER A 476 29.97 -6.52 -29.61
N SER A 477 29.33 -5.58 -30.31
CA SER A 477 29.89 -4.83 -31.43
C SER A 477 30.08 -3.34 -31.09
N ARG A 478 30.63 -2.58 -32.04
CA ARG A 478 30.76 -1.11 -31.95
C ARG A 478 29.43 -0.36 -32.16
N VAL A 479 28.37 -1.05 -32.57
CA VAL A 479 27.09 -0.41 -32.95
C VAL A 479 26.43 0.26 -31.76
N ALA A 480 26.35 -0.43 -30.61
CA ALA A 480 25.76 0.13 -29.40
C ALA A 480 26.48 1.42 -28.97
N MET A 481 27.82 1.42 -28.98
CA MET A 481 28.61 2.61 -28.66
C MET A 481 28.45 3.73 -29.69
N ALA A 482 28.38 3.41 -30.98
CA ALA A 482 28.18 4.40 -32.02
C ALA A 482 26.81 5.10 -31.90
N ALA A 483 25.78 4.37 -31.46
CA ALA A 483 24.43 4.90 -31.24
C ALA A 483 24.30 5.75 -29.97
N THR A 484 25.07 5.47 -28.91
CA THR A 484 24.92 6.14 -27.61
C THR A 484 25.97 7.23 -27.34
N GLN A 485 27.15 7.18 -27.99
CA GLN A 485 28.22 8.16 -27.76
C GLN A 485 27.79 9.64 -27.86
N PRO A 486 26.89 10.08 -28.77
CA PRO A 486 26.54 11.50 -28.88
C PRO A 486 25.82 12.04 -27.63
N TYR A 487 25.12 11.15 -26.92
CA TYR A 487 24.33 11.48 -25.74
C TYR A 487 25.10 11.23 -24.43
N LEU A 488 26.12 10.36 -24.47
CA LEU A 488 27.01 10.11 -23.34
C LEU A 488 28.07 11.20 -23.17
N PHE A 489 28.65 11.66 -24.27
CA PHE A 489 29.76 12.61 -24.30
C PHE A 489 29.27 13.94 -24.86
N LEU A 490 28.36 14.58 -24.10
CA LEU A 490 27.79 15.87 -24.46
C LEU A 490 28.89 16.92 -24.62
N ASP A 491 28.71 17.80 -25.60
CA ASP A 491 29.58 18.96 -25.75
C ASP A 491 29.33 19.93 -24.59
N MET A 492 30.32 20.08 -23.72
CA MET A 492 30.22 20.91 -22.52
C MET A 492 30.60 22.37 -22.79
N SER A 493 30.78 22.78 -24.05
CA SER A 493 31.22 24.14 -24.40
C SER A 493 30.30 25.22 -23.81
N SER A 494 28.99 25.00 -23.78
CA SER A 494 28.03 25.95 -23.17
C SER A 494 28.22 26.09 -21.65
N LEU A 495 28.49 24.99 -20.94
CA LEU A 495 28.73 24.99 -19.51
C LEU A 495 30.07 25.67 -19.17
N VAL A 496 31.06 25.58 -20.06
CA VAL A 496 32.32 26.33 -19.90
C VAL A 496 32.08 27.84 -19.97
N GLU A 497 31.07 28.30 -20.71
CA GLU A 497 30.71 29.71 -20.82
C GLU A 497 29.82 30.20 -19.66
N ALA A 498 29.17 29.30 -18.92
CA ALA A 498 28.29 29.65 -17.79
C ALA A 498 29.05 30.38 -16.66
N GLU A 499 28.41 31.37 -16.04
CA GLU A 499 29.02 32.24 -15.01
C GLU A 499 28.38 32.06 -13.62
N GLY A 500 29.21 32.20 -12.58
CA GLY A 500 28.77 32.30 -11.18
C GLY A 500 27.91 31.13 -10.70
N SER A 501 26.73 31.43 -10.15
CA SER A 501 25.82 30.46 -9.55
C SER A 501 25.14 29.53 -10.56
N GLU A 502 25.03 29.94 -11.83
CA GLU A 502 24.41 29.12 -12.89
C GLU A 502 25.26 27.87 -13.16
N LEU A 503 26.58 28.04 -13.27
CA LEU A 503 27.54 26.92 -13.39
C LEU A 503 27.40 25.91 -12.26
N LEU A 504 27.32 26.39 -11.01
CA LEU A 504 27.18 25.54 -9.84
C LEU A 504 25.87 24.74 -9.90
N HIS A 505 24.76 25.42 -10.21
CA HIS A 505 23.45 24.80 -10.33
C HIS A 505 23.41 23.73 -11.42
N GLU A 506 23.94 24.02 -12.62
CA GLU A 506 23.94 23.08 -13.75
C GLU A 506 24.81 21.84 -13.47
N ILE A 507 26.00 22.00 -12.85
CA ILE A 507 26.84 20.86 -12.47
C ILE A 507 26.16 20.02 -11.40
N MET A 508 25.56 20.64 -10.37
CA MET A 508 24.88 19.91 -9.30
C MET A 508 23.64 19.18 -9.81
N HIS A 509 22.88 19.79 -10.71
CA HIS A 509 21.73 19.15 -11.34
C HIS A 509 22.12 17.89 -12.14
N SER A 510 23.27 17.93 -12.83
CA SER A 510 23.74 16.85 -13.73
C SER A 510 24.78 15.92 -13.11
N ILE A 511 25.15 16.11 -11.83
CA ILE A 511 26.28 15.41 -11.21
C ILE A 511 26.13 13.89 -11.23
N VAL A 512 24.92 13.38 -10.99
CA VAL A 512 24.65 11.93 -10.96
C VAL A 512 24.88 11.30 -12.34
N PHE A 513 24.48 12.00 -13.40
CA PHE A 513 24.74 11.57 -14.77
C PHE A 513 26.23 11.59 -15.10
N HIS A 514 26.93 12.69 -14.79
CA HIS A 514 28.38 12.79 -14.99
C HIS A 514 29.15 11.67 -14.26
N MET A 515 28.78 11.38 -13.02
CA MET A 515 29.38 10.29 -12.24
C MET A 515 29.16 8.92 -12.91
N ALA A 516 27.97 8.67 -13.45
CA ALA A 516 27.69 7.43 -14.19
C ALA A 516 28.53 7.33 -15.46
N VAL A 517 28.61 8.39 -16.27
CA VAL A 517 29.41 8.43 -17.51
C VAL A 517 30.90 8.25 -17.22
N LEU A 518 31.45 8.90 -16.19
CA LEU A 518 32.86 8.74 -15.81
C LEU A 518 33.18 7.30 -15.37
N ASN A 519 32.30 6.68 -14.57
CA ASN A 519 32.44 5.27 -14.20
C ASN A 519 32.35 4.34 -15.43
N PHE A 520 31.51 4.69 -16.41
CA PHE A 520 31.38 3.96 -17.65
C PHE A 520 32.63 4.09 -18.54
N LEU A 521 33.24 5.28 -18.64
CA LEU A 521 34.51 5.47 -19.33
C LEU A 521 35.64 4.65 -18.71
N ILE A 522 35.72 4.61 -17.37
CA ILE A 522 36.68 3.75 -16.65
C ILE A 522 36.45 2.27 -17.01
N PHE A 523 35.18 1.83 -17.03
CA PHE A 523 34.81 0.47 -17.44
C PHE A 523 35.27 0.15 -18.88
N LEU A 524 35.04 1.05 -19.83
CA LEU A 524 35.43 0.87 -21.24
C LEU A 524 36.96 0.83 -21.45
N CYS A 525 37.75 1.37 -20.52
CA CYS A 525 39.21 1.26 -20.57
C CYS A 525 39.72 -0.15 -20.26
N GLY A 526 38.88 -1.05 -19.76
CA GLY A 526 39.24 -2.45 -19.53
C GLY A 526 39.56 -3.19 -20.84
N GLN A 527 40.67 -3.93 -20.89
CA GLN A 527 41.13 -4.64 -22.10
C GLN A 527 40.06 -5.56 -22.70
N LYS A 528 39.24 -6.17 -21.84
CA LYS A 528 38.11 -7.04 -22.20
C LYS A 528 37.09 -6.37 -23.13
N TYR A 529 36.97 -5.04 -23.08
CA TYR A 529 35.97 -4.28 -23.85
C TYR A 529 36.57 -3.56 -25.07
N SER A 530 37.84 -3.79 -25.39
CA SER A 530 38.53 -3.14 -26.52
C SER A 530 37.82 -3.32 -27.87
N GLN A 531 37.12 -4.44 -28.07
CA GLN A 531 36.39 -4.76 -29.29
C GLN A 531 35.11 -3.92 -29.50
N VAL A 532 34.44 -3.53 -28.41
CA VAL A 532 33.21 -2.72 -28.48
C VAL A 532 33.50 -1.21 -28.57
N VAL A 533 34.71 -0.80 -28.20
CA VAL A 533 35.14 0.61 -28.24
C VAL A 533 35.54 1.02 -29.66
N PRO A 534 34.87 2.00 -30.29
CA PRO A 534 35.29 2.57 -31.57
C PRO A 534 36.68 3.21 -31.49
N VAL A 535 37.41 3.17 -32.61
CA VAL A 535 38.76 3.76 -32.70
C VAL A 535 38.66 5.27 -32.53
N GLY A 536 39.50 5.85 -31.68
CA GLY A 536 39.54 7.28 -31.41
C GLY A 536 38.47 7.79 -30.43
N MET A 537 37.45 6.99 -30.08
CA MET A 537 36.35 7.44 -29.21
C MET A 537 36.83 7.93 -27.85
N LEU A 538 37.73 7.20 -27.19
CA LEU A 538 38.24 7.59 -25.86
C LEU A 538 39.03 8.91 -25.92
N THR A 539 39.82 9.11 -26.98
CA THR A 539 40.56 10.36 -27.21
C THR A 539 39.59 11.50 -27.48
N THR A 540 38.57 11.29 -28.32
CA THR A 540 37.52 12.28 -28.55
C THR A 540 36.78 12.64 -27.27
N ALA A 541 36.33 11.65 -26.48
CA ALA A 541 35.67 11.88 -25.20
C ALA A 541 36.57 12.63 -24.19
N LYS A 542 37.88 12.37 -24.20
CA LYS A 542 38.85 13.11 -23.38
C LYS A 542 38.85 14.61 -23.74
N GLU A 543 38.85 14.94 -25.03
CA GLU A 543 38.91 16.31 -25.51
C GLU A 543 37.59 17.07 -25.38
N ILE A 544 36.46 16.47 -25.79
CA ILE A 544 35.17 17.19 -25.87
C ILE A 544 34.36 17.18 -24.57
N TYR A 545 34.63 16.22 -23.69
CA TYR A 545 33.82 16.00 -22.48
C TYR A 545 34.67 16.09 -21.21
N LEU A 546 35.72 15.26 -21.06
CA LEU A 546 36.44 15.15 -19.80
C LEU A 546 37.21 16.43 -19.42
N LYS A 547 37.95 17.02 -20.37
CA LYS A 547 38.70 18.26 -20.14
C LYS A 547 37.78 19.46 -19.83
N PRO A 548 36.73 19.72 -20.62
CA PRO A 548 35.74 20.75 -20.27
C PRO A 548 35.09 20.52 -18.90
N LEU A 549 34.67 19.30 -18.59
CA LEU A 549 34.06 18.97 -17.29
C LEU A 549 35.03 19.24 -16.13
N GLN A 550 36.32 18.91 -16.30
CA GLN A 550 37.35 19.25 -15.32
C GLN A 550 37.45 20.76 -15.10
N ALA A 551 37.50 21.55 -16.17
CA ALA A 551 37.59 23.01 -16.05
C ALA A 551 36.36 23.61 -15.35
N CYS A 552 35.16 23.11 -15.68
CA CYS A 552 33.90 23.50 -15.04
C CYS A 552 33.89 23.13 -13.55
N GLN A 553 34.32 21.91 -13.20
CA GLN A 553 34.38 21.42 -11.82
C GLN A 553 35.39 22.21 -10.98
N GLU A 554 36.59 22.49 -11.50
CA GLU A 554 37.61 23.30 -10.80
C GLU A 554 37.10 24.70 -10.49
N ARG A 555 36.39 25.32 -11.45
CA ARG A 555 35.73 26.62 -11.24
C ARG A 555 34.61 26.54 -10.20
N ALA A 556 33.76 25.53 -10.27
CA ALA A 556 32.68 25.33 -9.31
C ALA A 556 33.20 25.10 -7.89
N LEU A 557 34.31 24.39 -7.73
CA LEU A 557 34.96 24.16 -6.42
C LEU A 557 35.48 25.47 -5.80
N VAL A 558 35.93 26.43 -6.62
CA VAL A 558 36.34 27.76 -6.16
C VAL A 558 35.13 28.60 -5.72
N LEU A 559 33.98 28.43 -6.39
CA LEU A 559 32.76 29.19 -6.12
C LEU A 559 31.96 28.62 -4.94
N ALA A 560 31.99 27.31 -4.70
CA ALA A 560 31.18 26.64 -3.68
C ALA A 560 31.28 27.24 -2.26
N PRO A 561 32.48 27.61 -1.73
CA PRO A 561 32.62 28.18 -0.39
C PRO A 561 31.93 29.55 -0.21
N GLU A 562 31.64 30.26 -1.31
CA GLU A 562 31.02 31.58 -1.28
C GLU A 562 29.48 31.52 -1.39
N ILE A 563 28.92 30.39 -1.83
CA ILE A 563 27.52 30.30 -2.29
C ILE A 563 26.70 29.26 -1.50
N GLU A 564 27.24 28.09 -1.11
CA GLU A 564 26.45 26.98 -0.53
C GLU A 564 27.19 26.14 0.55
N GLY A 565 26.51 25.14 1.14
CA GLY A 565 26.95 24.36 2.33
C GLY A 565 27.89 23.16 2.07
N ASP A 566 28.36 22.51 3.15
CA ASP A 566 29.41 21.45 3.14
C ASP A 566 29.12 20.24 2.22
N ASP A 567 27.85 19.90 1.97
CA ASP A 567 27.48 18.72 1.16
C ASP A 567 27.86 18.88 -0.32
N ILE A 568 27.68 20.08 -0.89
CA ILE A 568 28.05 20.38 -2.29
C ILE A 568 29.56 20.31 -2.48
N LEU A 569 30.32 20.71 -1.46
CA LEU A 569 31.78 20.60 -1.48
C LEU A 569 32.23 19.13 -1.56
N ILE A 570 31.57 18.24 -0.81
CA ILE A 570 31.86 16.80 -0.82
C ILE A 570 31.57 16.21 -2.21
N ASP A 571 30.43 16.58 -2.80
CA ASP A 571 30.03 16.11 -4.13
C ASP A 571 30.98 16.59 -5.24
N LEU A 572 31.40 17.86 -5.19
CA LEU A 572 32.39 18.39 -6.13
C LEU A 572 33.77 17.74 -5.99
N GLN A 573 34.21 17.43 -4.76
CA GLN A 573 35.45 16.69 -4.51
C GLN A 573 35.36 15.24 -5.00
N LEU A 574 34.20 14.61 -4.85
CA LEU A 574 33.95 13.27 -5.38
C LEU A 574 34.04 13.26 -6.91
N LEU A 575 33.47 14.28 -7.55
CA LEU A 575 33.56 14.48 -9.00
C LEU A 575 35.01 14.69 -9.45
N GLU A 576 35.78 15.56 -8.78
CA GLU A 576 37.21 15.79 -9.06
C GLU A 576 38.01 14.48 -9.06
N ASN A 577 37.85 13.69 -7.99
CA ASN A 577 38.56 12.42 -7.83
C ASN A 577 38.19 11.44 -8.95
N ARG A 578 36.92 11.40 -9.34
CA ARG A 578 36.44 10.52 -10.40
C ARG A 578 36.96 10.94 -11.77
N ILE A 579 37.00 12.24 -12.07
CA ILE A 579 37.59 12.81 -13.29
C ILE A 579 39.07 12.41 -13.40
N ARG A 580 39.84 12.63 -12.33
CA ARG A 580 41.28 12.28 -12.29
C ARG A 580 41.50 10.79 -12.51
N THR A 581 40.68 9.95 -11.87
CA THR A 581 40.73 8.49 -12.06
C THR A 581 40.46 8.11 -13.51
N CYS A 582 39.42 8.70 -14.12
CA CYS A 582 39.06 8.46 -15.51
C CYS A 582 40.19 8.86 -16.48
N ALA A 583 40.78 10.05 -16.31
CA ALA A 583 41.89 10.52 -17.14
C ALA A 583 43.08 9.55 -17.12
N CYS A 584 43.47 9.08 -15.93
CA CYS A 584 44.55 8.11 -15.77
C CYS A 584 44.28 6.77 -16.47
N HIS A 585 43.04 6.29 -16.43
CA HIS A 585 42.65 5.04 -17.11
C HIS A 585 42.68 5.16 -18.64
N ILE A 586 42.26 6.30 -19.18
CA ILE A 586 42.32 6.57 -20.62
C ILE A 586 43.77 6.59 -21.09
N GLU A 587 44.65 7.30 -20.39
CA GLU A 587 46.08 7.40 -20.74
C GLU A 587 46.77 6.03 -20.72
N LYS A 588 46.48 5.20 -19.71
CA LYS A 588 46.99 3.82 -19.65
C LYS A 588 46.49 2.96 -20.81
N SER A 589 45.23 3.11 -21.21
CA SER A 589 44.64 2.37 -22.33
C SER A 589 45.26 2.79 -23.68
N GLU A 590 45.58 4.08 -23.84
CA GLU A 590 46.27 4.60 -25.02
C GLU A 590 47.72 4.09 -25.12
N ALA A 591 48.48 4.16 -24.02
CA ALA A 591 49.86 3.66 -23.98
C ALA A 591 49.96 2.15 -24.30
N GLN A 592 49.02 1.34 -23.81
CA GLN A 592 48.98 -0.10 -24.11
C GLN A 592 48.68 -0.41 -25.59
N LYS A 593 48.03 0.50 -26.32
CA LYS A 593 47.75 0.34 -27.76
C LYS A 593 48.93 0.79 -28.62
N GLU A 594 49.77 1.69 -28.12
CA GLU A 594 51.03 2.08 -28.77
C GLU A 594 52.10 0.98 -28.67
N ASP A 595 52.18 0.27 -27.53
CA ASP A 595 53.11 -0.86 -27.33
C ASP A 595 52.73 -2.14 -28.13
N GLN A 596 51.51 -2.22 -28.67
CA GLN A 596 51.01 -3.35 -29.46
C GLN A 596 51.05 -3.11 -30.99
N ARG A 597 51.43 -1.91 -31.43
CA ARG A 597 51.66 -1.55 -32.84
C ARG A 597 53.14 -1.64 -33.17
#